data_AF-A0A383CLU5-F1
#
_entry.id   AF-A0A383CLU5-F1
#
_cell.length_a   1.000
_cell.length_b   1.000
_cell.length_c   1.000
_cell.angle_alpha   90.00
_cell.angle_beta   90.00
_cell.angle_gamma   90.00
#
_symmetry.space_group_name_H-M   'P 1'
#
loop_
_entity.id
_entity.type
_entity.pdbx_description
1 polymer ?
#
loop_
_entity_poly.entity_id
_entity_poly.type
_entity_poly.pdbx_seq_one_letter_code
_entity_poly.pdbx_strand_id
1 'polypeptide(L)' 'MSKNKNSVKIKKPKNINTIYGLPAKSYTDQEFWEKECNTVLADGWLFVGFVHEFKKTGDVIPIFIAGKPILLIKNN' A
#
# COMPACT_ATOMS: atom_id res chain seq x y z
N MET A 1 -38.14 -34.49 -4.54
CA MET A 1 -37.84 -33.51 -5.62
C MET A 1 -36.54 -32.79 -5.29
N SER A 2 -35.46 -33.13 -6.00
CA SER A 2 -34.11 -32.62 -5.73
C SER A 2 -33.95 -31.22 -6.31
N LYS A 3 -33.57 -30.25 -5.47
CA LYS A 3 -33.33 -28.86 -5.87
C LYS A 3 -32.06 -28.81 -6.72
N ASN A 4 -32.22 -28.53 -8.01
CA ASN A 4 -31.13 -28.35 -8.96
C ASN A 4 -30.34 -27.10 -8.57
N LYS A 5 -29.16 -27.27 -7.98
CA LYS A 5 -28.21 -26.19 -7.70
C LYS A 5 -27.64 -25.73 -9.04
N ASN A 6 -28.25 -24.72 -9.63
CA ASN A 6 -27.68 -24.03 -10.79
C ASN A 6 -26.35 -23.42 -10.35
N SER A 7 -25.25 -24.10 -10.68
CA SER A 7 -23.90 -23.60 -10.53
C SER A 7 -23.75 -22.40 -11.44
N VAL A 8 -23.81 -21.21 -10.84
CA VAL A 8 -23.49 -19.95 -11.53
C VAL A 8 -22.09 -20.11 -12.09
N LYS A 9 -21.97 -20.31 -13.41
CA LYS A 9 -20.67 -20.33 -14.09
C LYS A 9 -20.13 -18.90 -14.07
N ILE A 10 -19.37 -18.57 -13.02
CA ILE A 10 -18.58 -17.36 -12.94
C ILE A 10 -17.69 -17.34 -14.19
N LYS A 11 -17.84 -16.30 -15.02
CA LYS A 11 -16.97 -16.12 -16.20
C LYS A 11 -15.53 -16.17 -15.71
N LYS A 12 -14.72 -17.09 -16.27
CA LYS A 12 -13.29 -17.15 -15.97
C LYS A 12 -12.71 -15.76 -16.25
N PRO A 13 -11.98 -15.17 -15.30
CA PRO A 13 -11.39 -13.86 -15.49
C PRO A 13 -10.39 -13.95 -16.64
N LYS A 14 -10.24 -12.84 -17.36
CA LYS A 14 -9.25 -12.72 -18.45
C LYS A 14 -7.82 -12.99 -17.95
N ASN A 15 -7.58 -12.78 -16.65
CA ASN A 15 -6.40 -13.18 -15.91
C ASN A 15 -6.85 -13.92 -14.64
N ILE A 16 -6.44 -15.17 -14.46
CA ILE A 16 -6.75 -16.00 -13.27
C ILE A 16 -6.32 -15.34 -11.96
N ASN A 17 -5.37 -14.40 -12.02
CA ASN A 17 -4.76 -13.74 -10.86
C ASN A 17 -5.46 -12.44 -10.42
N THR A 18 -6.61 -12.07 -11.00
CA THR A 18 -7.35 -10.85 -10.58
C THR A 18 -8.59 -11.11 -9.73
N ILE A 19 -9.05 -12.36 -9.61
CA ILE A 19 -10.16 -12.71 -8.70
C ILE A 19 -9.64 -13.16 -7.34
N TYR A 20 -8.50 -13.83 -7.32
CA TYR A 20 -7.75 -14.16 -6.12
C TYR A 20 -6.71 -13.05 -5.99
N GLY A 21 -6.50 -12.50 -4.78
CA GLY A 21 -5.58 -11.37 -4.57
C GLY A 21 -4.15 -11.65 -5.07
N LEU A 22 -3.22 -10.73 -4.77
CA LEU A 22 -1.83 -10.94 -5.20
C LEU A 22 -1.28 -12.29 -4.70
N PRO A 23 -0.35 -12.91 -5.44
CA PRO A 23 0.29 -14.15 -4.99
C PRO A 23 0.92 -13.99 -3.61
N ALA A 24 0.98 -15.09 -2.82
CA ALA A 24 1.56 -15.06 -1.47
C ALA A 24 2.96 -14.42 -1.42
N LYS A 25 3.77 -14.64 -2.46
CA LYS A 25 5.11 -14.06 -2.62
C LYS A 25 5.10 -12.53 -2.53
N SER A 26 4.08 -11.86 -3.06
CA SER A 26 3.97 -10.39 -3.02
C SER A 26 3.86 -9.81 -1.61
N TYR A 27 3.53 -10.62 -0.60
CA TYR A 27 3.42 -10.17 0.79
C TYR A 27 4.56 -10.62 1.70
N THR A 28 5.35 -11.62 1.28
CA THR A 28 6.37 -12.25 2.13
C THR A 28 7.79 -12.11 1.61
N ASP A 29 7.94 -11.77 0.33
CA ASP A 29 9.24 -11.71 -0.32
C ASP A 29 9.91 -10.36 -0.10
N GLN A 30 11.12 -10.41 0.48
CA GLN A 30 11.88 -9.22 0.84
C GLN A 30 12.33 -8.43 -0.39
N GLU A 31 12.78 -9.12 -1.45
CA GLU A 31 13.20 -8.46 -2.70
C GLU A 31 12.02 -7.73 -3.37
N PHE A 32 10.83 -8.32 -3.33
CA PHE A 32 9.61 -7.68 -3.82
C PHE A 32 9.28 -6.42 -3.03
N TRP A 33 9.33 -6.48 -1.70
CA TRP A 33 9.13 -5.32 -0.83
C TRP A 33 10.14 -4.20 -1.10
N GLU A 34 11.42 -4.53 -1.25
CA GLU A 34 12.47 -3.54 -1.56
C GLU A 34 12.23 -2.87 -2.91
N LYS A 35 11.73 -3.62 -3.89
CA LYS A 35 11.35 -3.06 -5.19
C LYS A 35 10.16 -2.10 -5.08
N GLU A 36 9.15 -2.43 -4.29
CA GLU A 36 8.01 -1.53 -4.03
C GLU A 36 8.46 -0.25 -3.32
N CYS A 37 9.36 -0.39 -2.33
CA CYS A 37 9.98 0.74 -1.64
C CYS A 37 10.72 1.69 -2.59
N ASN A 38 11.45 1.14 -3.56
CA ASN A 38 12.27 1.89 -4.51
C ASN A 38 11.51 2.42 -5.74
N THR A 39 10.23 2.08 -5.89
CA THR A 39 9.42 2.50 -7.04
C THR A 39 8.13 3.15 -6.57
N VAL A 40 7.11 2.35 -6.23
CA VAL A 40 5.77 2.81 -5.86
C VAL A 40 5.80 3.81 -4.70
N LEU A 41 6.58 3.52 -3.66
CA LEU A 41 6.66 4.38 -2.47
C LEU A 41 7.63 5.56 -2.63
N ALA A 42 8.62 5.45 -3.52
CA ALA A 42 9.61 6.52 -3.74
C ALA A 42 9.13 7.57 -4.75
N ASP A 43 8.43 7.13 -5.79
CA ASP A 43 8.05 8.00 -6.92
C ASP A 43 6.66 8.64 -6.73
N GLY A 44 5.89 8.18 -5.74
CA GLY A 44 4.53 8.63 -5.46
C GLY A 44 4.42 9.71 -4.38
N TRP A 45 3.27 10.39 -4.34
CA TRP A 45 2.89 11.22 -3.20
C TRP A 45 2.38 10.34 -2.06
N LEU A 46 2.98 10.49 -0.88
CA LEU A 46 2.60 9.77 0.32
C LEU A 46 1.97 10.71 1.34
N PHE A 47 0.92 10.22 1.99
CA PHE A 47 0.34 10.91 3.13
C PHE A 47 1.24 10.71 4.35
N VAL A 48 1.60 11.81 5.01
CA VAL A 48 2.61 11.80 6.10
C VAL A 48 2.10 12.33 7.45
N GLY A 49 0.93 12.96 7.48
CA GLY A 49 0.36 13.49 8.72
C GLY A 49 -0.59 14.68 8.50
N PHE A 50 -1.10 15.22 9.60
CA PHE A 50 -2.00 16.38 9.58
C PHE A 50 -1.29 17.66 10.05
N VAL A 51 -1.67 18.79 9.46
CA VAL A 51 -1.06 20.09 9.77
C VAL A 51 -1.25 20.49 11.25
N HIS A 52 -2.36 20.10 11.88
CA HIS A 52 -2.65 20.43 13.28
C HIS A 52 -1.76 19.68 14.29
N GLU A 53 -1.00 18.67 13.85
CA GLU A 53 0.01 18.01 14.69
C GLU A 53 1.21 18.94 14.96
N PHE A 54 1.42 19.93 14.08
CA PHE A 54 2.45 20.95 14.22
C PHE A 54 1.89 22.20 14.91
N LYS A 55 2.18 22.36 16.20
CA LYS A 55 1.62 23.42 17.06
C LYS A 55 2.29 24.76 16.77
N LYS A 56 3.62 24.78 16.65
CA LYS A 56 4.42 25.99 16.48
C LYS A 56 5.30 25.89 15.23
N THR A 57 5.70 27.04 14.69
CA THR A 57 6.76 27.09 13.69
C THR A 57 8.04 26.50 14.30
N GLY A 58 8.74 25.68 13.52
CA GLY A 58 9.96 25.02 13.96
C GLY A 58 9.69 23.67 14.62
N ASP A 59 8.44 23.25 14.78
CA ASP A 59 8.12 21.89 15.20
C ASP A 59 8.62 20.90 14.13
N VAL A 60 9.30 19.86 14.59
CA VAL A 60 9.89 18.81 13.76
C VAL A 60 9.31 17.46 14.17
N ILE A 61 8.86 16.70 13.18
CA ILE A 61 8.37 15.33 13.37
C ILE A 61 9.21 14.39 12.49
N PRO A 62 10.10 13.57 13.08
CA PRO A 62 10.81 12.52 12.35
C PRO A 62 9.89 11.33 12.12
N ILE A 63 9.84 10.85 10.87
CA ILE A 63 9.08 9.65 10.49
C ILE A 63 9.94 8.74 9.62
N PHE A 64 9.60 7.44 9.59
CA PHE A 64 10.22 6.47 8.70
C PHE A 64 9.22 6.05 7.64
N ILE A 65 9.59 6.18 6.37
CA ILE A 65 8.79 5.71 5.23
C ILE A 65 9.65 4.76 4.42
N ALA A 66 9.18 3.54 4.18
CA ALA A 66 9.93 2.53 3.41
C ALA A 66 11.37 2.32 3.91
N GLY A 67 11.58 2.41 5.23
CA GLY A 67 12.89 2.31 5.86
C GLY A 67 13.78 3.57 5.75
N LYS A 68 13.32 4.63 5.08
CA LYS A 68 14.05 5.90 4.93
C LYS A 68 13.56 6.92 5.98
N PRO A 69 14.47 7.57 6.74
CA PRO A 69 14.09 8.62 7.68
C PRO A 69 13.78 9.92 6.93
N ILE A 70 12.67 10.56 7.29
CA ILE A 70 12.22 11.86 6.76
C ILE A 70 11.91 12.79 7.93
N LEU A 71 12.32 14.05 7.81
CA LEU A 71 12.02 15.09 8.79
C LEU A 71 10.95 16.02 8.22
N LEU A 72 9.78 16.03 8.84
CA LEU A 72 8.75 17.02 8.57
C LEU A 72 8.98 18.24 9.45
N ILE A 73 9.04 19.43 8.85
CA ILE A 73 9.31 20.68 9.57
C ILE A 73 8.22 21.68 9.22
N LYS A 74 7.56 22.25 10.23
CA LYS A 74 6.66 23.39 10.02
C LYS A 74 7.47 24.66 9.85
N ASN A 75 7.60 25.10 8.60
CA ASN A 75 8.17 26.40 8.26
C ASN A 75 7.12 27.53 8.40
N ASN A 76 7.61 28.77 8.53
CA ASN A 76 6.81 29.98 8.77
C ASN A 76 5.91 30.36 7.60
#